data_AF-A0A3B8Q2C5-F1
#
_entry.id   AF-A0A3B8Q2C5-F1
#
_cell.length_a   1.000
_cell.length_b   1.000
_cell.length_c   1.000
_cell.angle_alpha   90.00
_cell.angle_beta   90.00
_cell.angle_gamma   90.00
#
_symmetry.space_group_name_H-M   'P 1'
#
loop_
_entity.id
_entity.type
_entity.pdbx_description
1 polymer ?
#
loop_
_entity_poly.entity_id
_entity_poly.type
_entity_poly.pdbx_seq_one_letter_code
_entity_poly.pdbx_strand_id
1 'polypeptide(L)'
;MAAKQLIFDENARQRLLRGVELLSKAVKATLGPKGRNVVIDKKFGSPTVTKDGVTVAKEIELQDPFENMGAQMVREVASKTSDTAGDGTTTATVLAESIYREGLKHVTAGANPISLQRGIQKAVDAAVDQLTKISKKVKDKEEIKQVATVSANWDTTIGEIIADAMDKVGKDGTITVEEAKSIETTLDVVEGMQFDKGYLSPYFVTNAEAMEAKQDDAYILIYEKKISSLKDLLPVLEKVAKTGKPLLIIAEEVEGEALATLVVNKLRGTINVCAVKAPGFGDRRK
;
A
#
# COMPACT_ATOMS: atom_id res chain seq x y z
N MET A 1 3.36 4.23 33.59
CA MET A 1 2.66 3.40 32.58
C MET A 1 1.17 3.43 32.90
N ALA A 2 0.31 3.54 31.88
CA ALA A 2 -1.13 3.43 32.09
C ALA A 2 -1.52 2.01 32.56
N ALA A 3 -2.51 1.91 33.43
CA ALA A 3 -3.06 0.62 33.87
C ALA A 3 -3.60 -0.17 32.66
N LYS A 4 -3.49 -1.50 32.72
CA LYS A 4 -3.92 -2.41 31.64
C LYS A 4 -5.17 -3.18 32.05
N GLN A 5 -6.12 -3.29 31.15
CA GLN A 5 -7.29 -4.15 31.32
C GLN A 5 -7.02 -5.50 30.66
N LEU A 6 -7.37 -6.58 31.36
CA LEU A 6 -7.17 -7.96 30.91
C LEU A 6 -8.51 -8.67 30.82
N ILE A 7 -8.72 -9.40 29.73
CA ILE A 7 -9.86 -10.31 29.54
C ILE A 7 -9.31 -11.65 29.04
N PHE A 8 -9.97 -12.73 29.41
CA PHE A 8 -9.49 -14.09 29.16
C PHE A 8 -10.55 -14.96 28.48
N ASP A 9 -10.08 -16.09 27.98
CA ASP A 9 -10.88 -17.20 27.48
C ASP A 9 -11.92 -16.82 26.42
N GLU A 10 -13.17 -17.23 26.61
CA GLU A 10 -14.25 -17.06 25.66
C GLU A 10 -14.67 -15.59 25.53
N ASN A 11 -14.72 -14.86 26.64
CA ASN A 11 -15.06 -13.44 26.63
C ASN A 11 -14.08 -12.62 25.78
N ALA A 12 -12.78 -12.96 25.84
CA ALA A 12 -11.77 -12.34 24.99
C ALA A 12 -12.03 -12.63 23.51
N ARG A 13 -12.23 -13.90 23.16
CA ARG A 13 -12.40 -14.35 21.78
C ARG A 13 -13.70 -13.84 21.14
N GLN A 14 -14.77 -13.76 21.90
CA GLN A 14 -16.05 -13.20 21.44
C GLN A 14 -15.93 -11.71 21.12
N ARG A 15 -15.21 -10.93 21.93
CA ARG A 15 -14.96 -9.51 21.64
C ARG A 15 -14.09 -9.32 20.41
N LEU A 16 -13.04 -10.13 20.25
CA LEU A 16 -12.24 -10.13 19.03
C LEU A 16 -13.09 -10.46 17.80
N LEU A 17 -13.92 -11.50 17.87
CA LEU A 17 -14.80 -11.90 16.77
C LEU A 17 -15.77 -10.79 16.36
N ARG A 18 -16.38 -10.07 17.32
CA ARG A 18 -17.25 -8.92 17.01
C ARG A 18 -16.52 -7.85 16.21
N GLY A 19 -15.28 -7.53 16.60
CA GLY A 19 -14.44 -6.59 15.86
C GLY A 19 -14.14 -7.03 14.43
N VAL A 20 -13.77 -8.31 14.27
CA VAL A 20 -13.55 -8.95 12.96
C VAL A 20 -14.80 -8.88 12.08
N GLU A 21 -15.97 -9.22 12.64
CA GLU A 21 -17.25 -9.24 11.93
C GLU A 21 -17.70 -7.83 11.52
N LEU A 22 -17.52 -6.83 12.38
CA LEU A 22 -17.84 -5.43 12.07
C LEU A 22 -17.02 -4.92 10.88
N LEU A 23 -15.69 -5.14 10.92
CA LEU A 23 -14.83 -4.74 9.81
C LEU A 23 -15.18 -5.50 8.53
N SER A 24 -15.29 -6.83 8.61
CA SER A 24 -15.59 -7.65 7.44
C SER A 24 -16.95 -7.31 6.85
N LYS A 25 -17.96 -6.98 7.66
CA LYS A 25 -19.29 -6.60 7.17
C LYS A 25 -19.28 -5.32 6.32
N ALA A 26 -18.45 -4.34 6.68
CA ALA A 26 -18.28 -3.13 5.88
C ALA A 26 -17.53 -3.44 4.58
N VAL A 27 -16.43 -4.18 4.66
CA VAL A 27 -15.56 -4.50 3.51
C VAL A 27 -16.25 -5.44 2.52
N LYS A 28 -16.92 -6.51 2.97
CA LYS A 28 -17.58 -7.48 2.10
C LYS A 28 -18.72 -6.90 1.27
N ALA A 29 -19.26 -5.75 1.66
CA ALA A 29 -20.29 -5.05 0.88
C ALA A 29 -19.74 -4.58 -0.48
N THR A 30 -18.42 -4.40 -0.61
CA THR A 30 -17.78 -3.95 -1.84
C THR A 30 -17.33 -5.07 -2.77
N LEU A 31 -17.50 -6.35 -2.37
CA LEU A 31 -16.96 -7.49 -3.12
C LEU A 31 -17.65 -7.70 -4.48
N GLY A 32 -16.84 -7.78 -5.53
CA GLY A 32 -17.22 -8.22 -6.87
C GLY A 32 -18.00 -7.18 -7.69
N PRO A 33 -18.51 -7.56 -8.88
CA PRO A 33 -19.16 -6.61 -9.81
C PRO A 33 -20.43 -5.98 -9.27
N LYS A 34 -21.12 -6.67 -8.35
CA LYS A 34 -22.32 -6.17 -7.65
C LYS A 34 -21.97 -5.55 -6.30
N GLY A 35 -20.69 -5.25 -6.06
CA GLY A 35 -20.22 -4.52 -4.91
C GLY A 35 -20.92 -3.16 -4.80
N ARG A 36 -21.36 -2.85 -3.59
CA ARG A 36 -22.03 -1.60 -3.25
C ARG A 36 -21.00 -0.57 -2.82
N ASN A 37 -21.36 0.70 -3.01
CA ASN A 37 -20.55 1.80 -2.53
C ASN A 37 -20.61 1.87 -1.00
N VAL A 38 -19.46 2.14 -0.39
CA VAL A 38 -19.33 2.54 1.00
C VAL A 38 -19.05 4.04 1.03
N VAL A 39 -19.77 4.75 1.90
CA VAL A 39 -19.62 6.21 2.07
C VAL A 39 -18.84 6.44 3.35
N ILE A 40 -17.74 7.18 3.23
CA ILE A 40 -16.80 7.47 4.30
C ILE A 40 -16.86 8.97 4.56
N ASP A 41 -17.11 9.34 5.81
CA ASP A 41 -17.17 10.74 6.23
C ASP A 41 -15.77 11.39 6.20
N LYS A 42 -15.72 12.68 5.86
CA LYS A 42 -14.50 13.49 5.90
C LYS A 42 -14.79 14.75 6.71
N LYS A 43 -13.89 15.09 7.65
CA LYS A 43 -14.04 16.29 8.52
C LYS A 43 -14.19 17.59 7.73
N PHE A 44 -13.68 17.64 6.49
CA PHE A 44 -13.79 18.77 5.60
C PHE A 44 -14.09 18.27 4.18
N GLY A 45 -14.94 18.99 3.46
CA GLY A 45 -15.31 18.67 2.08
C GLY A 45 -16.44 17.65 1.97
N SER A 46 -16.54 17.01 0.81
CA SER A 46 -17.55 15.97 0.53
C SER A 46 -17.09 14.60 1.05
N PRO A 47 -18.03 13.72 1.43
CA PRO A 47 -17.69 12.35 1.82
C PRO A 47 -17.06 11.59 0.65
N THR A 48 -16.20 10.62 0.97
CA THR A 48 -15.58 9.75 -0.03
C THR A 48 -16.48 8.56 -0.29
N VAL A 49 -16.77 8.31 -1.57
CA VAL A 49 -17.56 7.16 -2.00
C VAL A 49 -16.62 6.18 -2.69
N THR A 50 -16.50 4.97 -2.12
CA THR A 50 -15.54 3.98 -2.64
C THR A 50 -16.12 2.57 -2.68
N LYS A 51 -15.59 1.76 -3.60
CA LYS A 51 -15.75 0.30 -3.63
C LYS A 51 -14.44 -0.43 -3.29
N ASP A 52 -13.38 0.30 -2.97
CA ASP A 52 -12.12 -0.31 -2.59
C ASP A 52 -12.18 -0.81 -1.13
N GLY A 53 -12.00 -2.11 -0.96
CA GLY A 53 -11.97 -2.76 0.36
C GLY A 53 -10.82 -2.31 1.24
N VAL A 54 -9.66 -1.92 0.67
CA VAL A 54 -8.50 -1.45 1.44
C VAL A 54 -8.80 -0.10 2.07
N THR A 55 -9.30 0.84 1.27
CA THR A 55 -9.72 2.16 1.74
C THR A 55 -10.78 2.03 2.85
N VAL A 56 -11.79 1.17 2.66
CA VAL A 56 -12.80 0.92 3.70
C VAL A 56 -12.18 0.34 4.97
N ALA A 57 -11.28 -0.66 4.86
CA ALA A 57 -10.64 -1.28 6.02
C ALA A 57 -9.73 -0.32 6.80
N LYS A 58 -9.09 0.64 6.12
CA LYS A 58 -8.21 1.65 6.74
C LYS A 58 -8.96 2.59 7.67
N GLU A 59 -10.20 2.94 7.32
CA GLU A 59 -11.04 3.91 8.04
C GLU A 59 -11.79 3.30 9.23
N ILE A 60 -11.72 1.98 9.43
CA ILE A 60 -12.43 1.30 10.51
C ILE A 60 -11.58 1.29 11.78
N GLU A 61 -12.03 2.08 12.75
CA GLU A 61 -11.52 2.09 14.12
C GLU A 61 -12.70 1.99 15.09
N LEU A 62 -12.63 1.05 16.03
CA LEU A 62 -13.72 0.76 16.97
C LEU A 62 -13.43 1.38 18.34
N GLN A 63 -14.49 1.83 19.03
CA GLN A 63 -14.37 2.44 20.34
C GLN A 63 -13.95 1.45 21.44
N ASP A 64 -14.46 0.21 21.39
CA ASP A 64 -14.05 -0.82 22.34
C ASP A 64 -12.63 -1.29 21.99
N PRO A 65 -11.66 -1.22 22.92
CA PRO A 65 -10.28 -1.57 22.62
C PRO A 65 -10.08 -3.03 22.18
N PHE A 66 -10.89 -3.96 22.70
CA PHE A 66 -10.77 -5.38 22.37
C PHE A 66 -11.41 -5.69 21.03
N GLU A 67 -12.56 -5.10 20.71
CA GLU A 67 -13.14 -5.20 19.37
C GLU A 67 -12.22 -4.54 18.35
N ASN A 68 -11.64 -3.37 18.67
CA ASN A 68 -10.70 -2.69 17.78
C ASN A 68 -9.47 -3.56 17.49
N MET A 69 -8.89 -4.23 18.50
CA MET A 69 -7.80 -5.19 18.28
C MET A 69 -8.18 -6.27 17.25
N GLY A 70 -9.39 -6.81 17.33
CA GLY A 70 -9.92 -7.77 16.34
C GLY A 70 -9.95 -7.19 14.92
N ALA A 71 -10.49 -5.98 14.78
CA ALA A 71 -10.53 -5.27 13.50
C ALA A 71 -9.12 -4.99 12.96
N GLN A 72 -8.20 -4.47 13.78
CA GLN A 72 -6.84 -4.15 13.37
C GLN A 72 -6.06 -5.39 12.88
N MET A 73 -6.26 -6.56 13.48
CA MET A 73 -5.65 -7.81 13.00
C MET A 73 -6.08 -8.16 11.57
N VAL A 74 -7.36 -7.98 11.23
CA VAL A 74 -7.87 -8.27 9.88
C VAL A 74 -7.47 -7.19 8.89
N ARG A 75 -7.41 -5.93 9.34
CA ARG A 75 -6.85 -4.82 8.54
C ARG A 75 -5.42 -5.13 8.10
N GLU A 76 -4.61 -5.70 8.98
CA GLU A 76 -3.23 -6.09 8.66
C GLU A 76 -3.19 -7.19 7.59
N VAL A 77 -4.10 -8.17 7.64
CA VAL A 77 -4.23 -9.20 6.60
C VAL A 77 -4.58 -8.57 5.25
N ALA A 78 -5.53 -7.64 5.22
CA ALA A 78 -5.92 -6.93 4.01
C ALA A 78 -4.76 -6.10 3.44
N SER A 79 -4.06 -5.34 4.29
CA SER A 79 -2.92 -4.51 3.88
C SER A 79 -1.80 -5.36 3.28
N LYS A 80 -1.36 -6.43 3.96
CA LYS A 80 -0.28 -7.30 3.46
C LYS A 80 -0.63 -7.96 2.13
N THR A 81 -1.91 -8.29 1.92
CA THR A 81 -2.39 -8.82 0.64
C THR A 81 -2.27 -7.76 -0.46
N SER A 82 -2.68 -6.52 -0.18
CA SER A 82 -2.50 -5.38 -1.10
C SER A 82 -1.04 -5.15 -1.44
N ASP A 83 -0.17 -5.13 -0.43
CA ASP A 83 1.25 -4.80 -0.59
C ASP A 83 1.99 -5.85 -1.43
N THR A 84 1.56 -7.11 -1.34
CA THR A 84 2.23 -8.22 -2.05
C THR A 84 1.62 -8.49 -3.42
N ALA A 85 0.30 -8.39 -3.56
CA ALA A 85 -0.43 -8.83 -4.75
C ALA A 85 -1.14 -7.69 -5.51
N GLY A 86 -1.32 -6.52 -4.91
CA GLY A 86 -2.01 -5.37 -5.52
C GLY A 86 -3.54 -5.46 -5.58
N ASP A 87 -4.13 -6.64 -5.32
CA ASP A 87 -5.58 -6.89 -5.34
C ASP A 87 -5.93 -8.04 -4.35
N GLY A 88 -7.22 -8.31 -4.17
CA GLY A 88 -7.72 -9.46 -3.39
C GLY A 88 -7.93 -9.18 -1.90
N THR A 89 -7.86 -7.91 -1.48
CA THR A 89 -7.95 -7.51 -0.08
C THR A 89 -9.31 -7.79 0.56
N THR A 90 -10.39 -7.55 -0.19
CA THR A 90 -11.76 -7.91 0.22
C THR A 90 -11.91 -9.43 0.34
N THR A 91 -11.33 -10.19 -0.59
CA THR A 91 -11.35 -11.66 -0.55
C THR A 91 -10.59 -12.19 0.67
N ALA A 92 -9.40 -11.66 0.95
CA ALA A 92 -8.61 -12.02 2.12
C ALA A 92 -9.36 -11.74 3.43
N THR A 93 -10.04 -10.58 3.50
CA THR A 93 -10.88 -10.19 4.65
C THR A 93 -12.03 -11.17 4.90
N VAL A 94 -12.76 -11.55 3.84
CA VAL A 94 -13.87 -12.50 3.93
C VAL A 94 -13.40 -13.91 4.33
N LEU A 95 -12.26 -14.35 3.79
CA LEU A 95 -11.66 -15.63 4.16
C LEU A 95 -11.19 -15.63 5.63
N ALA A 96 -10.56 -14.54 6.09
CA ALA A 96 -10.11 -14.39 7.46
C ALA A 96 -11.30 -14.43 8.45
N GLU A 97 -12.39 -13.71 8.18
CA GLU A 97 -13.62 -13.77 8.98
C GLU A 97 -14.15 -15.20 9.07
N SER A 98 -14.28 -15.88 7.93
CA SER A 98 -14.84 -17.23 7.86
C SER A 98 -14.00 -18.25 8.65
N ILE A 99 -12.68 -18.25 8.44
CA ILE A 99 -11.76 -19.16 9.12
C ILE A 99 -11.76 -18.90 10.63
N TYR A 100 -11.72 -17.63 11.05
CA TYR A 100 -11.70 -17.27 12.45
C TYR A 100 -13.00 -17.65 13.16
N ARG A 101 -14.15 -17.36 12.54
CA ARG A 101 -15.48 -17.67 13.10
C ARG A 101 -15.69 -19.17 13.27
N GLU A 102 -15.42 -19.98 12.23
CA GLU A 102 -15.59 -21.43 12.32
C GLU A 102 -14.54 -22.07 13.24
N GLY A 103 -13.30 -21.58 13.22
CA GLY A 103 -12.26 -21.98 14.15
C GLY A 103 -12.67 -21.76 15.60
N LEU A 104 -13.25 -20.59 15.91
CA LEU A 104 -13.71 -20.27 17.26
C LEU A 104 -14.80 -21.23 17.75
N LYS A 105 -15.77 -21.59 16.90
CA LYS A 105 -16.81 -22.58 17.25
C LYS A 105 -16.22 -23.93 17.65
N HIS A 106 -15.24 -24.42 16.89
CA HIS A 106 -14.57 -25.69 17.22
C HIS A 106 -13.78 -25.61 18.53
N VAL A 107 -13.15 -24.47 18.80
CA VAL A 107 -12.45 -24.28 20.06
C VAL A 107 -13.42 -24.21 21.25
N THR A 108 -14.56 -23.53 21.12
CA THR A 108 -15.62 -23.55 22.15
C THR A 108 -16.15 -24.98 22.37
N ALA A 109 -16.19 -25.81 21.32
CA ALA A 109 -16.52 -27.24 21.42
C ALA A 109 -15.42 -28.11 22.07
N GLY A 110 -14.32 -27.52 22.54
CA GLY A 110 -13.24 -28.22 23.25
C GLY A 110 -12.10 -28.72 22.36
N ALA A 111 -12.08 -28.36 21.07
CA ALA A 111 -10.96 -28.73 20.20
C ALA A 111 -9.68 -27.95 20.57
N ASN A 112 -8.53 -28.60 20.41
CA ASN A 112 -7.23 -27.97 20.66
C ASN A 112 -6.93 -26.90 19.57
N PRO A 113 -6.76 -25.60 19.94
CA PRO A 113 -6.51 -24.52 18.98
C PRO A 113 -5.25 -24.73 18.14
N ILE A 114 -4.19 -25.32 18.71
CA ILE A 114 -2.92 -25.56 18.03
C ILE A 114 -3.11 -26.63 16.95
N SER A 115 -3.87 -27.69 17.24
CA SER A 115 -4.17 -28.74 16.27
C SER A 115 -5.05 -28.21 15.13
N LEU A 116 -6.03 -27.35 15.44
CA LEU A 116 -6.84 -26.68 14.43
C LEU A 116 -5.98 -25.81 13.51
N GLN A 117 -5.11 -24.97 14.07
CA GLN A 117 -4.21 -24.13 13.28
C GLN A 117 -3.32 -24.97 12.36
N ARG A 118 -2.74 -26.07 12.85
CA ARG A 118 -1.92 -26.98 12.02
C ARG A 118 -2.74 -27.61 10.90
N GLY A 119 -4.00 -27.98 11.17
CA GLY A 119 -4.92 -28.51 10.16
C GLY A 119 -5.23 -27.50 9.07
N ILE A 120 -5.54 -26.25 9.46
CA ILE A 120 -5.78 -25.14 8.54
C ILE A 120 -4.54 -24.90 7.67
N GLN A 121 -3.34 -24.84 8.25
CA GLN A 121 -2.12 -24.61 7.48
C GLN A 121 -1.90 -25.70 6.43
N LYS A 122 -2.04 -26.98 6.79
CA LYS A 122 -1.92 -28.08 5.83
C LYS A 122 -2.94 -28.00 4.69
N ALA A 123 -4.18 -27.59 5.00
CA ALA A 123 -5.20 -27.40 3.98
C ALA A 123 -4.89 -26.23 3.05
N VAL A 124 -4.35 -25.13 3.58
CA VAL A 124 -3.89 -23.98 2.80
C VAL A 124 -2.74 -24.38 1.89
N ASP A 125 -1.73 -25.08 2.40
CA ASP A 125 -0.58 -25.54 1.60
C ASP A 125 -1.05 -26.40 0.42
N ALA A 126 -1.93 -27.38 0.66
CA ALA A 126 -2.50 -28.22 -0.38
C ALA A 126 -3.36 -27.43 -1.39
N ALA A 127 -4.09 -26.41 -0.93
CA ALA A 127 -4.88 -25.55 -1.79
C ALA A 127 -3.98 -24.68 -2.70
N VAL A 128 -2.89 -24.12 -2.16
CA VAL A 128 -1.91 -23.33 -2.92
C VAL A 128 -1.22 -24.19 -3.99
N ASP A 129 -0.83 -25.42 -3.65
CA ASP A 129 -0.28 -26.37 -4.61
C ASP A 129 -1.26 -26.65 -5.76
N GLN A 130 -2.54 -26.83 -5.44
CA GLN A 130 -3.57 -27.07 -6.46
C GLN A 130 -3.84 -25.83 -7.30
N LEU A 131 -3.87 -24.63 -6.70
CA LEU A 131 -4.00 -23.36 -7.42
C LEU A 131 -2.86 -23.16 -8.42
N THR A 132 -1.63 -23.53 -8.04
CA THR A 132 -0.46 -23.49 -8.92
C THR A 132 -0.64 -24.40 -10.13
N LYS A 133 -1.22 -25.59 -9.94
CA LYS A 133 -1.45 -26.57 -11.03
C LYS A 133 -2.53 -26.14 -12.01
N ILE A 134 -3.57 -25.44 -11.56
CA ILE A 134 -4.65 -24.96 -12.43
C ILE A 134 -4.36 -23.58 -13.04
N SER A 135 -3.28 -22.93 -12.61
CA SER A 135 -2.87 -21.62 -13.08
C SER A 135 -2.54 -21.65 -14.58
N LYS A 136 -3.05 -20.66 -15.32
CA LYS A 136 -2.75 -20.46 -16.73
C LYS A 136 -1.94 -19.18 -16.87
N LYS A 137 -0.77 -19.28 -17.51
CA LYS A 137 0.08 -18.12 -17.77
C LYS A 137 -0.58 -17.22 -18.82
N VAL A 138 -0.73 -15.95 -18.46
CA VAL A 138 -1.19 -14.87 -19.36
C VAL A 138 -0.10 -14.58 -20.38
N LYS A 139 -0.42 -14.73 -21.67
CA LYS A 139 0.54 -14.55 -22.77
C LYS A 139 0.19 -13.35 -23.63
N ASP A 140 -1.09 -13.21 -23.95
CA ASP A 140 -1.55 -12.35 -25.02
C ASP A 140 -2.14 -11.05 -24.48
N LYS A 141 -2.10 -10.00 -25.31
CA LYS A 141 -2.63 -8.67 -24.98
C LYS A 141 -4.11 -8.71 -24.58
N GLU A 142 -4.90 -9.55 -25.23
CA GLU A 142 -6.32 -9.74 -24.89
C GLU A 142 -6.52 -10.33 -23.50
N GLU A 143 -5.67 -11.27 -23.08
CA GLU A 143 -5.75 -11.84 -21.72
C GLU A 143 -5.35 -10.79 -20.68
N ILE A 144 -4.34 -9.95 -20.98
CA ILE A 144 -3.94 -8.82 -20.12
C ILE A 144 -5.10 -7.83 -19.97
N LYS A 145 -5.73 -7.44 -21.10
CA LYS A 145 -6.90 -6.56 -21.12
C LYS A 145 -8.03 -7.13 -20.26
N GLN A 146 -8.34 -8.43 -20.39
CA GLN A 146 -9.38 -9.08 -19.58
C GLN A 146 -9.08 -9.00 -18.08
N VAL A 147 -7.85 -9.29 -17.66
CA VAL A 147 -7.45 -9.21 -16.24
C VAL A 147 -7.60 -7.77 -15.74
N ALA A 148 -7.07 -6.80 -16.49
CA ALA A 148 -7.15 -5.39 -16.13
C ALA A 148 -8.60 -4.89 -16.05
N THR A 149 -9.47 -5.26 -17.00
CA THR A 149 -10.89 -4.93 -16.99
C THR A 149 -11.61 -5.50 -15.77
N VAL A 150 -11.32 -6.76 -15.39
CA VAL A 150 -11.95 -7.38 -14.22
C VAL A 150 -11.54 -6.66 -12.93
N SER A 151 -10.24 -6.36 -12.76
CA SER A 151 -9.75 -5.62 -11.59
C SER A 151 -10.22 -4.16 -11.57
N ALA A 152 -10.44 -3.54 -12.74
CA ALA A 152 -11.00 -2.20 -12.87
C ALA A 152 -12.54 -2.16 -12.79
N ASN A 153 -13.18 -3.10 -12.09
CA ASN A 153 -14.63 -3.18 -11.93
C ASN A 153 -15.43 -3.21 -13.25
N TRP A 154 -14.95 -3.99 -14.23
CA TRP A 154 -15.51 -4.13 -15.57
C TRP A 154 -15.42 -2.89 -16.46
N ASP A 155 -14.46 -2.01 -16.18
CA ASP A 155 -14.12 -0.91 -17.09
C ASP A 155 -13.24 -1.41 -18.25
N THR A 156 -13.84 -1.43 -19.44
CA THR A 156 -13.17 -1.85 -20.67
C THR A 156 -12.16 -0.82 -21.17
N THR A 157 -12.42 0.47 -20.94
CA THR A 157 -11.53 1.57 -21.34
C THR A 157 -10.21 1.49 -20.59
N ILE A 158 -10.28 1.30 -19.27
CA ILE A 158 -9.08 1.15 -18.43
C ILE A 158 -8.30 -0.12 -18.80
N GLY A 159 -9.00 -1.23 -19.07
CA GLY A 159 -8.36 -2.47 -19.51
C GLY A 159 -7.61 -2.32 -20.84
N GLU A 160 -8.16 -1.58 -21.79
CA GLU A 160 -7.50 -1.26 -23.07
C GLU A 160 -6.25 -0.42 -22.87
N ILE A 161 -6.34 0.65 -22.09
CA ILE A 161 -5.21 1.55 -21.81
C ILE A 161 -4.05 0.80 -21.13
N ILE A 162 -4.36 -0.05 -20.14
CA ILE A 162 -3.33 -0.85 -19.45
C ILE A 162 -2.68 -1.86 -20.41
N ALA A 163 -3.48 -2.53 -21.24
CA ALA A 163 -2.95 -3.48 -22.21
C ALA A 163 -2.07 -2.79 -23.26
N ASP A 164 -2.45 -1.60 -23.72
CA ASP A 164 -1.64 -0.78 -24.63
C ASP A 164 -0.36 -0.27 -23.97
N ALA A 165 -0.43 0.13 -22.69
CA ALA A 165 0.75 0.55 -21.92
C ALA A 165 1.76 -0.59 -21.82
N MET A 166 1.33 -1.78 -21.38
CA MET A 166 2.19 -2.96 -21.25
C MET A 166 2.79 -3.42 -22.57
N ASP A 167 2.08 -3.25 -23.69
CA ASP A 167 2.57 -3.57 -25.02
C ASP A 167 3.70 -2.62 -25.47
N LYS A 168 3.59 -1.32 -25.11
CA LYS A 168 4.62 -0.32 -25.43
C LYS A 168 5.86 -0.41 -24.54
N VAL A 169 5.72 -0.60 -23.23
CA VAL A 169 6.85 -0.64 -22.28
C VAL A 169 7.43 -2.05 -22.08
N GLY A 170 6.71 -3.09 -22.53
CA GLY A 170 7.04 -4.48 -22.26
C GLY A 170 6.53 -4.98 -20.91
N LYS A 171 6.52 -6.31 -20.70
CA LYS A 171 5.95 -6.94 -19.49
C LYS A 171 6.63 -6.52 -18.19
N ASP A 172 7.91 -6.15 -18.25
CA ASP A 172 8.72 -5.72 -17.11
C ASP A 172 8.94 -4.19 -17.10
N GLY A 173 8.22 -3.45 -17.95
CA GLY A 173 8.32 -2.00 -18.04
C GLY A 173 7.56 -1.29 -16.92
N THR A 174 8.02 -0.09 -16.56
CA THR A 174 7.37 0.74 -15.53
C THR A 174 6.15 1.47 -16.10
N ILE A 175 5.04 1.42 -15.37
CA ILE A 175 3.81 2.16 -15.68
C ILE A 175 3.50 3.05 -14.48
N THR A 176 3.27 4.34 -14.73
CA THR A 176 2.83 5.32 -13.73
C THR A 176 1.46 5.88 -14.11
N VAL A 177 0.68 6.27 -13.10
CA VAL A 177 -0.63 6.87 -13.29
C VAL A 177 -0.63 8.25 -12.64
N GLU A 178 -0.98 9.27 -13.43
CA GLU A 178 -1.05 10.66 -13.00
C GLU A 178 -2.45 11.23 -13.23
N GLU A 179 -2.83 12.21 -12.41
CA GLU A 179 -4.12 12.89 -12.55
C GLU A 179 -4.01 13.96 -13.65
N ALA A 180 -4.81 13.81 -14.70
CA ALA A 180 -4.90 14.80 -15.76
C ALA A 180 -5.93 15.89 -15.41
N LYS A 181 -5.70 17.12 -15.89
CA LYS A 181 -6.70 18.21 -15.81
C LYS A 181 -7.80 18.10 -16.87
N SER A 182 -7.64 17.20 -17.84
CA SER A 182 -8.60 16.92 -18.91
C SER A 182 -9.56 15.80 -18.53
N ILE A 183 -10.68 15.71 -19.26
CA ILE A 183 -11.64 14.60 -19.14
C ILE A 183 -11.10 13.34 -19.81
N GLU A 184 -10.23 13.51 -20.81
CA GLU A 184 -9.64 12.40 -21.55
C GLU A 184 -8.49 11.76 -20.78
N THR A 185 -8.45 10.43 -20.77
CA THR A 185 -7.32 9.63 -20.28
C THR A 185 -6.39 9.34 -21.44
N THR A 186 -5.15 9.82 -21.34
CA THR A 186 -4.11 9.63 -22.37
C THR A 186 -3.05 8.63 -21.92
N LEU A 187 -2.36 8.03 -22.88
CA LEU A 187 -1.22 7.14 -22.66
C LEU A 187 0.00 7.72 -23.36
N ASP A 188 0.92 8.26 -22.57
CA ASP A 188 2.19 8.80 -23.05
C ASP A 188 3.35 7.91 -22.59
N VAL A 189 4.27 7.62 -23.51
CA VAL A 189 5.51 6.91 -23.18
C VAL A 189 6.61 7.95 -23.10
N VAL A 190 7.20 8.06 -21.92
CA VAL A 190 8.31 8.97 -21.64
C VAL A 190 9.55 8.16 -21.29
N GLU A 191 10.73 8.69 -21.65
CA GLU A 191 11.98 8.13 -21.17
C GLU A 191 12.13 8.42 -19.68
N GLY A 192 12.25 7.36 -18.88
CA GLY A 192 12.36 7.44 -17.44
C GLY A 192 13.08 6.22 -16.86
N MET A 193 13.29 6.23 -15.55
CA MET A 193 13.89 5.10 -14.84
C MET A 193 13.26 4.90 -13.47
N GLN A 194 13.14 3.64 -13.06
CA GLN A 194 12.76 3.22 -11.72
C GLN A 194 13.88 2.39 -11.11
N PHE A 195 14.10 2.55 -9.80
CA PHE A 195 15.05 1.73 -9.04
C PHE A 195 14.55 1.47 -7.62
N ASP A 196 14.97 0.35 -7.03
CA ASP A 196 14.44 -0.17 -5.76
C ASP A 196 15.05 0.52 -4.52
N LYS A 197 14.91 1.85 -4.43
CA LYS A 197 15.30 2.63 -3.24
C LYS A 197 14.21 3.63 -2.87
N GLY A 198 13.63 3.44 -1.69
CA GLY A 198 12.66 4.36 -1.10
C GLY A 198 13.29 5.59 -0.46
N TYR A 199 12.43 6.50 0.01
CA TYR A 199 12.82 7.65 0.81
C TYR A 199 13.47 7.23 2.13
N LEU A 200 14.49 7.98 2.56
CA LEU A 200 15.22 7.72 3.82
C LEU A 200 14.40 8.03 5.08
N SER A 201 13.34 8.82 4.95
CA SER A 201 12.49 9.24 6.05
C SER A 201 11.03 9.34 5.60
N PRO A 202 10.06 8.79 6.36
CA PRO A 202 8.63 8.93 6.06
C PRO A 202 8.14 10.38 6.03
N TYR A 203 8.88 11.30 6.65
CA TYR A 203 8.55 12.73 6.65
C TYR A 203 8.78 13.43 5.30
N PHE A 204 9.35 12.74 4.30
CA PHE A 204 9.46 13.25 2.93
C PHE A 204 8.19 13.04 2.10
N VAL A 205 7.22 12.27 2.59
CA VAL A 205 5.93 12.03 1.93
C VAL A 205 5.22 13.35 1.67
N THR A 206 4.73 13.52 0.44
CA THR A 206 3.90 14.68 0.05
C THR A 206 2.43 14.29 -0.06
N ASN A 207 2.14 13.05 -0.46
CA ASN A 207 0.79 12.49 -0.43
C ASN A 207 0.67 11.46 0.70
N ALA A 208 0.05 11.87 1.81
CA ALA A 208 -0.13 11.02 2.98
C ALA A 208 -1.13 9.87 2.78
N GLU A 209 -2.04 9.96 1.79
CA GLU A 209 -3.00 8.89 1.50
C GLU A 209 -2.32 7.71 0.80
N ALA A 210 -1.51 8.00 -0.22
CA ALA A 210 -0.75 7.00 -0.97
C ALA A 210 0.59 6.63 -0.31
N MET A 211 1.04 7.39 0.70
CA MET A 211 2.39 7.31 1.28
C MET A 211 3.49 7.50 0.22
N GLU A 212 3.29 8.47 -0.67
CA GLU A 212 4.18 8.75 -1.80
C GLU A 212 4.83 10.14 -1.70
N ALA A 213 6.06 10.26 -2.21
CA ALA A 213 6.76 11.52 -2.35
C ALA A 213 6.72 11.98 -3.83
N LYS A 214 5.65 12.67 -4.21
CA LYS A 214 5.50 13.32 -5.53
C LYS A 214 6.17 14.70 -5.55
N GLN A 215 7.00 14.96 -6.56
CA GLN A 215 7.71 16.22 -6.78
C GLN A 215 7.64 16.62 -8.27
N ASP A 216 7.02 17.75 -8.57
CA ASP A 216 6.89 18.26 -9.94
C ASP A 216 8.08 19.16 -10.31
N ASP A 217 8.60 19.04 -11.53
CA ASP A 217 9.73 19.84 -12.06
C ASP A 217 10.92 19.96 -11.09
N ALA A 218 11.27 18.84 -10.44
CA ALA A 218 12.32 18.80 -9.42
C ALA A 218 13.73 18.84 -10.02
N TYR A 219 14.66 19.50 -9.32
CA TYR A 219 16.07 19.31 -9.55
C TYR A 219 16.53 17.96 -8.97
N ILE A 220 17.44 17.29 -9.66
CA ILE A 220 18.02 16.02 -9.19
C ILE A 220 19.51 16.26 -8.88
N LEU A 221 19.88 16.08 -7.61
CA LEU A 221 21.27 16.08 -7.16
C LEU A 221 21.76 14.64 -7.08
N ILE A 222 22.76 14.31 -7.89
CA ILE A 222 23.43 13.00 -7.87
C ILE A 222 24.78 13.17 -7.19
N TYR A 223 25.03 12.41 -6.12
CA TYR A 223 26.25 12.51 -5.34
C TYR A 223 26.81 11.14 -4.97
N GLU A 224 28.04 10.84 -5.39
CA GLU A 224 28.61 9.49 -5.27
C GLU A 224 28.91 9.05 -3.83
N LYS A 225 29.12 10.01 -2.91
CA LYS A 225 29.60 9.76 -1.55
C LYS A 225 28.48 9.90 -0.51
N LYS A 226 28.80 9.53 0.73
CA LYS A 226 27.93 9.78 1.89
C LYS A 226 27.84 11.27 2.23
N ILE A 227 26.64 11.67 2.65
CA ILE A 227 26.34 13.02 3.13
C ILE A 227 26.00 12.91 4.62
N SER A 228 26.97 13.26 5.46
CA SER A 228 26.81 13.31 6.92
C SER A 228 26.65 14.74 7.44
N SER A 229 27.24 15.73 6.75
CA SER A 229 27.16 17.15 7.10
C SER A 229 26.45 17.95 6.02
N LEU A 230 25.63 18.91 6.43
CA LEU A 230 24.93 19.81 5.51
C LEU A 230 25.83 20.89 4.90
N LYS A 231 27.03 21.12 5.46
CA LYS A 231 27.92 22.23 5.05
C LYS A 231 28.22 22.23 3.56
N ASP A 232 28.47 21.06 2.99
CA ASP A 232 28.80 20.90 1.58
C ASP A 232 27.56 21.04 0.67
N LEU A 233 26.37 20.87 1.22
CA LEU A 233 25.08 21.01 0.53
C LEU A 233 24.51 22.42 0.59
N LEU A 234 24.89 23.24 1.57
CA LEU A 234 24.33 24.58 1.79
C LEU A 234 24.31 25.45 0.52
N PRO A 235 25.40 25.56 -0.26
CA PRO A 235 25.40 26.40 -1.47
C PRO A 235 24.41 25.93 -2.53
N VAL A 236 24.16 24.62 -2.60
CA VAL A 236 23.21 24.02 -3.54
C VAL A 236 21.78 24.22 -3.05
N LEU A 237 21.54 23.94 -1.76
CA LEU A 237 20.23 24.13 -1.13
C LEU A 237 19.75 25.57 -1.21
N GLU A 238 20.64 26.55 -0.98
CA GLU A 238 20.32 27.97 -1.12
C GLU A 238 19.92 28.36 -2.54
N LYS A 239 20.62 27.82 -3.55
CA LYS A 239 20.28 28.06 -4.95
C LYS A 239 18.93 27.46 -5.31
N VAL A 240 18.66 26.22 -4.89
CA VAL A 240 17.38 25.56 -5.17
C VAL A 240 16.24 26.24 -4.42
N ALA A 241 16.44 26.63 -3.16
CA ALA A 241 15.44 27.38 -2.38
C ALA A 241 15.02 28.69 -3.07
N LYS A 242 15.95 29.40 -3.72
CA LYS A 242 15.63 30.62 -4.50
C LYS A 242 14.76 30.36 -5.72
N THR A 243 14.85 29.18 -6.33
CA THR A 243 14.03 28.82 -7.48
C THR A 243 12.62 28.38 -7.10
N GLY A 244 12.38 28.05 -5.83
CA GLY A 244 11.12 27.48 -5.35
C GLY A 244 10.81 26.08 -5.86
N LYS A 245 11.70 25.48 -6.68
CA LYS A 245 11.52 24.13 -7.23
C LYS A 245 11.90 23.05 -6.20
N PRO A 246 11.29 21.85 -6.26
CA PRO A 246 11.67 20.73 -5.41
C PRO A 246 13.09 20.21 -5.73
N LEU A 247 13.66 19.47 -4.78
CA LEU A 247 14.96 18.79 -4.90
C LEU A 247 14.85 17.30 -4.55
N LEU A 248 15.33 16.43 -5.44
CA LEU A 248 15.59 15.03 -5.17
C LEU A 248 17.09 14.82 -4.98
N ILE A 249 17.50 14.25 -3.85
CA ILE A 249 18.91 13.93 -3.55
C ILE A 249 19.09 12.42 -3.67
N ILE A 250 19.94 11.99 -4.61
CA ILE A 250 20.38 10.62 -4.80
C ILE A 250 21.83 10.54 -4.36
N ALA A 251 22.09 9.91 -3.22
CA ALA A 251 23.45 9.76 -2.69
C ALA A 251 23.71 8.35 -2.16
N GLU A 252 24.98 7.99 -1.94
CA GLU A 252 25.31 6.69 -1.31
C GLU A 252 24.51 6.49 -0.01
N GLU A 253 24.50 7.52 0.84
CA GLU A 253 23.76 7.55 2.09
C GLU A 253 23.63 9.00 2.57
N VAL A 254 22.46 9.36 3.11
CA VAL A 254 22.26 10.63 3.82
C VAL A 254 21.92 10.29 5.27
N GLU A 255 22.80 10.69 6.19
CA GLU A 255 22.72 10.26 7.59
C GLU A 255 22.99 11.39 8.58
N GLY A 256 22.72 11.11 9.85
CA GLY A 256 23.04 12.01 10.97
C GLY A 256 22.35 13.37 10.89
N GLU A 257 23.14 14.42 11.10
CA GLU A 257 22.69 15.81 11.15
C GLU A 257 22.09 16.27 9.82
N ALA A 258 22.65 15.82 8.69
CA ALA A 258 22.17 16.18 7.36
C ALA A 258 20.71 15.73 7.15
N LEU A 259 20.41 14.46 7.44
CA LEU A 259 19.05 13.93 7.28
C LEU A 259 18.05 14.64 8.20
N ALA A 260 18.40 14.82 9.48
CA ALA A 260 17.53 15.50 10.45
C ALA A 260 17.20 16.93 10.00
N THR A 261 18.19 17.66 9.50
CA THR A 261 18.02 19.03 9.04
C THR A 261 17.16 19.11 7.77
N LEU A 262 17.34 18.19 6.82
CA LEU A 262 16.49 18.12 5.62
C LEU A 262 15.03 17.84 5.97
N VAL A 263 14.79 16.91 6.91
CA VAL A 263 13.43 16.60 7.39
C VAL A 263 12.78 17.82 8.05
N VAL A 264 13.49 18.51 8.94
CA VAL A 264 12.95 19.70 9.62
C VAL A 264 12.64 20.82 8.62
N ASN A 265 13.50 21.07 7.64
CA ASN A 265 13.26 22.09 6.62
C ASN A 265 12.09 21.72 5.70
N LYS A 266 11.91 20.44 5.37
CA LYS A 266 10.76 19.95 4.62
C LYS A 266 9.46 20.17 5.39
N LEU A 267 9.42 19.80 6.67
CA LEU A 267 8.25 19.96 7.54
C LEU A 267 7.88 21.44 7.76
N ARG A 268 8.87 22.33 7.78
CA ARG A 268 8.66 23.79 7.87
C ARG A 268 8.25 24.43 6.53
N GLY A 269 8.27 23.68 5.43
CA GLY A 269 7.97 24.19 4.09
C GLY A 269 9.06 25.08 3.50
N THR A 270 10.25 25.16 4.12
CA THR A 270 11.35 26.01 3.63
C THR A 270 11.93 25.47 2.32
N ILE A 271 12.06 24.15 2.21
CA ILE A 271 12.59 23.48 1.02
C ILE A 271 11.79 22.19 0.79
N ASN A 272 11.26 22.02 -0.41
CA ASN A 272 10.65 20.76 -0.81
C ASN A 272 11.73 19.76 -1.24
N VAL A 273 12.25 18.98 -0.30
CA VAL A 273 13.33 18.01 -0.55
C VAL A 273 12.91 16.57 -0.25
N CYS A 274 13.42 15.63 -1.04
CA CYS A 274 13.35 14.18 -0.79
C CYS A 274 14.75 13.59 -0.96
N ALA A 275 15.14 12.66 -0.09
CA ALA A 275 16.44 11.99 -0.16
C ALA A 275 16.27 10.47 -0.25
N VAL A 276 16.95 9.88 -1.22
CA VAL A 276 16.96 8.43 -1.51
C VAL A 276 18.40 7.93 -1.58
N LYS A 277 18.60 6.64 -1.31
CA LYS A 277 19.91 6.00 -1.54
C LYS A 277 20.12 5.77 -3.03
N ALA A 278 21.37 5.85 -3.46
CA ALA A 278 21.77 5.47 -4.81
C ALA A 278 21.52 3.95 -5.04
N PRO A 279 21.07 3.55 -6.24
CA PRO A 279 20.95 2.14 -6.59
C PRO A 279 22.32 1.49 -6.78
N GLY A 280 22.42 0.19 -6.52
CA GLY A 280 23.66 -0.59 -6.70
C GLY A 280 24.67 -0.48 -5.53
N PHE A 281 25.81 -1.16 -5.69
CA PHE A 281 26.91 -1.22 -4.73
C PHE A 281 28.27 -1.24 -5.44
N GLY A 282 29.31 -0.67 -4.81
CA GLY A 282 30.68 -0.66 -5.34
C GLY A 282 30.78 0.07 -6.69
N ASP A 283 31.53 -0.49 -7.63
CA ASP A 283 31.73 0.10 -8.96
C ASP A 283 30.47 0.16 -9.81
N ARG A 284 29.44 -0.67 -9.52
CA ARG A 284 28.14 -0.61 -10.22
C ARG A 284 27.28 0.59 -9.80
N ARG A 285 27.66 1.29 -8.73
CA ARG A 285 26.97 2.48 -8.22
C ARG A 285 27.55 3.77 -8.81
N LYS A 286 28.82 3.76 -9.22
CA LYS A 286 29.49 4.88 -9.88
C LYS A 286 29.01 4.99 -11.33
#